data_AF-A0A932U2A2-F1
#
_entry.id   AF-A0A932U2A2-F1
#
_cell.length_a   1.000
_cell.length_b   1.000
_cell.length_c   1.000
_cell.angle_alpha   90.00
_cell.angle_beta   90.00
_cell.angle_gamma   90.00
#
_symmetry.space_group_name_H-M   'P 1'
#
loop_
_entity.id
_entity.type
_entity.pdbx_description
1 polymer ?
#
loop_
_entity_poly.entity_id
_entity_poly.type
_entity_poly.pdbx_seq_one_letter_code
_entity_poly.pdbx_strand_id
1 'polypeptide(L)'
;MEKTLCLHVAEDPHNPNAYRATLRAWPPDETEVAAFINFDKALIPQDGGDFTIAAIRQRFATVRGEDDRFTAIGHHLFQLIAQGGLAQHFQSPGAGEQIVLEVEAEELRSLPWELMMRQNLPLFFQTQRRFYRGRLRLNAALPEFAWPLRILVVVGSAPNDPAVQAEEELSELIHALIPIEAQVDLKVLRNPDPAEIRKHCSGQPDAFNPHIFHFIGHGGVDGDEACLHLYDVQSRQDQVWTAADIQG
;
A
#
# COMPACT_ATOMS: atom_id res chain seq x y z
N MET A 1 5.67 16.27 21.52
CA MET A 1 6.74 15.56 20.78
C MET A 1 6.06 14.36 20.15
N GLU A 2 6.09 14.23 18.83
CA GLU A 2 5.46 13.09 18.17
C GLU A 2 6.26 11.82 18.48
N LYS A 3 5.56 10.75 18.86
CA LYS A 3 6.18 9.45 19.17
C LYS A 3 5.93 8.52 18.00
N THR A 4 7.00 8.05 17.35
CA THR A 4 6.89 7.02 16.34
C THR A 4 6.98 5.64 17.00
N LEU A 5 6.06 4.76 16.63
CA LEU A 5 5.97 3.38 17.08
C LEU A 5 6.01 2.45 15.85
N CYS A 6 6.65 1.31 16.00
CA CYS A 6 6.65 0.23 15.03
C CYS A 6 5.77 -0.89 15.56
N LEU A 7 4.69 -1.22 14.86
CA LEU A 7 3.90 -2.43 15.07
C LEU A 7 4.39 -3.49 14.09
N HIS A 8 5.23 -4.40 14.57
CA HIS A 8 5.83 -5.46 13.78
C HIS A 8 5.04 -6.76 13.92
N VAL A 9 4.60 -7.34 12.80
CA VAL A 9 3.84 -8.60 12.73
C VAL A 9 4.66 -9.63 11.96
N ALA A 10 5.08 -10.70 12.63
CA ALA A 10 5.90 -11.77 12.07
C ALA A 10 5.40 -13.14 12.54
N GLU A 11 5.97 -14.23 12.01
CA GLU A 11 5.77 -15.56 12.59
C GLU A 11 6.31 -15.61 14.03
N ASP A 12 5.65 -16.34 14.92
CA ASP A 12 6.16 -16.53 16.28
C ASP A 12 7.35 -17.52 16.25
N PRO A 13 8.56 -17.10 16.65
CA PRO A 13 9.75 -17.97 16.64
C PRO A 13 9.63 -19.18 17.57
N HIS A 14 8.67 -19.17 18.52
CA HIS A 14 8.46 -20.24 19.48
C HIS A 14 7.21 -21.08 19.17
N ASN A 15 6.36 -20.67 18.23
CA ASN A 15 5.16 -21.39 17.86
C ASN A 15 4.86 -21.24 16.35
N PRO A 16 5.13 -22.26 15.52
CA PRO A 16 4.91 -22.18 14.07
C PRO A 16 3.42 -22.01 13.68
N ASN A 17 2.50 -22.28 14.60
CA ASN A 17 1.06 -22.10 14.41
C ASN A 17 0.56 -20.74 14.89
N ALA A 18 1.45 -19.80 15.22
CA ALA A 18 1.07 -18.46 15.65
C ALA A 18 1.87 -17.38 14.91
N TYR A 19 1.27 -16.20 14.87
CA TYR A 19 1.98 -14.97 14.57
C TYR A 19 2.20 -14.18 15.86
N ARG A 20 3.24 -13.37 15.87
CA ARG A 20 3.54 -12.43 16.95
C ARG A 20 3.42 -11.00 16.44
N ALA A 21 2.59 -10.21 17.09
CA ALA A 21 2.52 -8.76 16.89
C ALA A 21 3.20 -8.05 18.07
N THR A 22 4.17 -7.19 17.77
CA THR A 22 4.98 -6.47 18.77
C THR A 22 4.95 -4.98 18.48
N LEU A 23 4.59 -4.17 19.47
CA LEU A 23 4.65 -2.72 19.41
C LEU A 23 5.89 -2.22 20.16
N ARG A 24 6.73 -1.46 19.48
CA ARG A 24 8.00 -0.91 20.01
C ARG A 24 8.13 0.57 19.66
N ALA A 25 8.85 1.33 20.48
CA ALA A 25 9.23 2.70 20.13
C ALA A 25 10.22 2.72 18.96
N TRP A 26 10.22 3.81 18.19
CA TRP A 26 11.19 4.07 17.13
C TRP A 26 11.89 5.43 17.31
N PRO A 27 13.23 5.52 17.21
CA PRO A 27 14.18 4.41 16.99
C PRO A 27 14.16 3.40 18.15
N PRO A 28 14.50 2.13 17.90
CA PRO A 28 14.43 1.11 18.92
C PRO A 28 15.51 1.40 19.97
N ASP A 29 15.09 1.60 21.22
CA ASP A 29 15.96 1.35 22.36
C ASP A 29 15.93 -0.17 22.60
N GLU A 30 17.08 -0.82 22.80
CA GLU A 30 17.27 -2.28 22.60
C GLU A 30 16.37 -3.20 23.47
N THR A 31 15.55 -2.64 24.38
CA THR A 31 14.82 -3.41 25.38
C THR A 31 13.33 -3.07 25.58
N GLU A 32 12.78 -2.01 24.96
CA GLU A 32 11.41 -1.58 25.28
C GLU A 32 10.36 -2.10 24.27
N VAL A 33 9.83 -3.29 24.55
CA VAL A 33 8.56 -3.75 23.96
C VAL A 33 7.42 -3.10 24.74
N ALA A 34 6.71 -2.16 24.12
CA ALA A 34 5.57 -1.50 24.73
C ALA A 34 4.39 -2.46 24.95
N ALA A 35 4.19 -3.40 24.02
CA ALA A 35 3.22 -4.48 24.13
C ALA A 35 3.51 -5.56 23.07
N PHE A 36 3.11 -6.80 23.35
CA PHE A 36 3.05 -7.85 22.34
C PHE A 36 1.88 -8.78 22.57
N ILE A 37 1.49 -9.48 21.52
CA ILE A 37 0.58 -10.63 21.58
C ILE A 37 1.02 -11.70 20.59
N ASN A 38 0.70 -12.94 20.94
CA ASN A 38 0.71 -14.05 20.00
C ASN A 38 -0.75 -14.35 19.63
N PHE A 39 -1.01 -14.55 18.35
CA PHE A 39 -2.33 -14.92 17.86
C PHE A 39 -2.24 -16.13 16.94
N ASP A 40 -3.17 -17.05 17.12
CA ASP A 40 -3.18 -18.34 16.42
C ASP A 40 -3.49 -18.13 14.93
N LYS A 41 -2.77 -18.83 14.05
CA LYS A 41 -3.07 -18.89 12.61
C LYS A 41 -4.50 -19.37 12.36
N ALA A 42 -5.07 -20.18 13.26
CA ALA A 42 -6.45 -20.63 13.22
C ALA A 42 -7.50 -19.52 13.40
N LEU A 43 -7.13 -18.35 13.94
CA LEU A 43 -8.03 -17.19 14.00
C LEU A 43 -8.31 -16.60 12.61
N ILE A 44 -7.51 -16.99 11.62
CA ILE A 44 -7.75 -16.71 10.21
C ILE A 44 -8.50 -17.93 9.67
N PRO A 45 -9.77 -17.78 9.27
CA PRO A 45 -10.53 -18.88 8.68
C PRO A 45 -9.77 -19.48 7.50
N GLN A 46 -9.64 -20.80 7.51
CA GLN A 46 -8.87 -21.53 6.49
C GLN A 46 -9.75 -21.94 5.30
N ASP A 47 -11.05 -22.18 5.53
CA ASP A 47 -11.97 -22.67 4.50
C ASP A 47 -13.31 -21.92 4.46
N GLY A 48 -13.81 -21.67 3.24
CA GLY A 48 -15.23 -21.41 2.92
C GLY A 48 -15.89 -20.14 3.48
N GLY A 49 -15.18 -19.35 4.31
CA GLY A 49 -15.69 -18.12 4.91
C GLY A 49 -15.25 -16.85 4.18
N ASP A 50 -16.01 -15.76 4.36
CA ASP A 50 -15.68 -14.43 3.80
C ASP A 50 -14.39 -13.80 4.37
N PHE A 51 -13.80 -14.41 5.40
CA PHE A 51 -12.65 -13.89 6.14
C PHE A 51 -11.38 -14.74 5.95
N THR A 52 -11.35 -15.71 5.03
CA THR A 52 -10.08 -16.33 4.66
C THR A 52 -9.16 -15.32 3.97
N ILE A 53 -7.84 -15.52 4.01
CA ILE A 53 -6.89 -14.64 3.31
C ILE A 53 -7.24 -14.53 1.83
N ALA A 54 -7.47 -15.68 1.18
CA ALA A 54 -7.84 -15.71 -0.23
C ALA A 54 -9.16 -14.96 -0.51
N ALA A 55 -10.19 -15.14 0.32
CA ALA A 55 -11.47 -14.48 0.15
C ALA A 55 -11.37 -12.96 0.34
N ILE A 56 -10.64 -12.50 1.36
CA ILE A 56 -10.41 -11.07 1.60
C ILE A 56 -9.66 -10.44 0.42
N ARG A 57 -8.58 -11.08 -0.03
CA ARG A 57 -7.79 -10.61 -1.18
C ARG A 57 -8.63 -10.53 -2.45
N GLN A 58 -9.32 -11.60 -2.78
CA GLN A 58 -10.16 -11.68 -3.97
C GLN A 58 -11.25 -10.61 -3.93
N ARG A 59 -11.93 -10.44 -2.79
CA ARG A 59 -12.97 -9.42 -2.63
C ARG A 59 -12.40 -8.02 -2.82
N PHE A 60 -11.28 -7.70 -2.16
CA PHE A 60 -10.63 -6.40 -2.29
C PHE A 60 -10.19 -6.11 -3.73
N ALA A 61 -9.74 -7.12 -4.46
CA ALA A 61 -9.33 -6.99 -5.85
C ALA A 61 -10.49 -6.85 -6.86
N THR A 62 -11.65 -7.43 -6.56
CA THR A 62 -12.74 -7.58 -7.55
C THR A 62 -13.93 -6.67 -7.31
N VAL A 63 -14.21 -6.30 -6.06
CA VAL A 63 -15.36 -5.44 -5.75
C VAL A 63 -15.00 -3.98 -5.98
N ARG A 64 -15.82 -3.30 -6.78
CA ARG A 64 -15.70 -1.87 -7.08
C ARG A 64 -16.72 -1.09 -6.26
N GLY A 65 -16.28 0.01 -5.64
CA GLY A 65 -17.14 0.90 -4.84
C GLY A 65 -17.30 0.44 -3.38
N GLU A 66 -18.41 0.86 -2.77
CA GLU A 66 -18.72 0.54 -1.38
C GLU A 66 -19.16 -0.94 -1.24
N ASP A 67 -18.57 -1.65 -0.28
CA ASP A 67 -18.98 -3.00 0.13
C ASP A 67 -19.08 -3.03 1.66
N ASP A 68 -20.27 -3.32 2.19
CA ASP A 68 -20.52 -3.46 3.63
C ASP A 68 -19.59 -4.48 4.29
N ARG A 69 -19.08 -5.46 3.52
CA ARG A 69 -18.14 -6.45 4.04
C ARG A 69 -16.77 -5.86 4.32
N PHE A 70 -16.35 -4.76 3.67
CA PHE A 70 -15.09 -4.10 4.01
C PHE A 70 -15.10 -3.59 5.45
N THR A 71 -16.25 -3.17 5.96
CA THR A 71 -16.41 -2.81 7.38
C THR A 71 -16.11 -4.01 8.27
N ALA A 72 -16.71 -5.16 7.98
CA ALA A 72 -16.53 -6.38 8.77
C ALA A 72 -15.08 -6.91 8.68
N ILE A 73 -14.48 -6.88 7.47
CA ILE A 73 -13.08 -7.24 7.25
C ILE A 73 -12.17 -6.32 8.06
N GLY A 74 -12.43 -5.02 8.03
CA GLY A 74 -11.69 -4.04 8.80
C GLY A 74 -11.70 -4.30 10.31
N HIS A 75 -12.87 -4.63 10.86
CA HIS A 75 -12.98 -5.04 12.27
C HIS A 75 -12.22 -6.34 12.54
N HIS A 76 -12.32 -7.32 11.66
CA HIS A 76 -11.62 -8.60 11.79
C HIS A 76 -10.09 -8.39 11.81
N LEU A 77 -9.54 -7.65 10.84
CA LEU A 77 -8.11 -7.34 10.76
C LEU A 77 -7.60 -6.62 12.01
N PHE A 78 -8.38 -5.65 12.52
CA PHE A 78 -8.03 -4.97 13.76
C PHE A 78 -8.04 -5.94 14.95
N GLN A 79 -9.05 -6.81 15.06
CA GLN A 79 -9.15 -7.80 16.15
C GLN A 79 -8.01 -8.82 16.17
N LEU A 80 -7.41 -9.15 15.01
CA LEU A 80 -6.24 -10.03 14.97
C LEU A 80 -5.07 -9.45 15.78
N ILE A 81 -4.79 -8.15 15.64
CA ILE A 81 -3.66 -7.49 16.29
C ILE A 81 -4.01 -6.81 17.62
N ALA A 82 -5.25 -6.39 17.81
CA ALA A 82 -5.69 -5.61 18.97
C ALA A 82 -6.18 -6.52 20.10
N GLN A 83 -5.32 -7.44 20.52
CA GLN A 83 -5.55 -8.35 21.64
C GLN A 83 -4.62 -8.01 22.81
N GLY A 84 -4.88 -8.57 24.00
CA GLY A 84 -3.96 -8.49 25.15
C GLY A 84 -3.44 -7.07 25.44
N GLY A 85 -2.10 -6.93 25.52
CA GLY A 85 -1.45 -5.64 25.76
C GLY A 85 -1.65 -4.62 24.63
N LEU A 86 -1.77 -5.07 23.37
CA LEU A 86 -2.04 -4.18 22.24
C LEU A 86 -3.46 -3.62 22.30
N ALA A 87 -4.44 -4.42 22.72
CA ALA A 87 -5.81 -3.95 22.96
C ALA A 87 -5.82 -2.79 23.96
N GLN A 88 -5.08 -2.93 25.06
CA GLN A 88 -4.96 -1.89 26.10
C GLN A 88 -4.27 -0.64 25.55
N HIS A 89 -3.19 -0.80 24.78
CA HIS A 89 -2.53 0.34 24.12
C HIS A 89 -3.51 1.09 23.21
N PHE A 90 -4.24 0.36 22.38
CA PHE A 90 -5.19 0.97 21.46
C PHE A 90 -6.39 1.59 22.16
N GLN A 91 -6.80 1.12 23.35
CA GLN A 91 -7.89 1.77 24.11
C GLN A 91 -7.58 3.24 24.43
N SER A 92 -6.32 3.59 24.68
CA SER A 92 -5.90 4.97 24.92
C SER A 92 -6.09 5.85 23.66
N PRO A 93 -6.34 7.16 23.83
CA PRO A 93 -6.50 8.10 22.71
C PRO A 93 -5.28 8.22 21.79
N GLY A 94 -4.07 7.96 22.32
CA GLY A 94 -2.84 7.93 21.52
C GLY A 94 -2.46 9.24 20.82
N ALA A 95 -2.89 10.39 21.36
CA ALA A 95 -2.68 11.67 20.71
C ALA A 95 -1.18 11.94 20.48
N GLY A 96 -0.80 12.16 19.21
CA GLY A 96 0.58 12.43 18.81
C GLY A 96 1.41 11.18 18.53
N GLU A 97 0.80 9.99 18.48
CA GLU A 97 1.46 8.76 18.03
C GLU A 97 1.41 8.63 16.50
N GLN A 98 2.53 8.17 15.94
CA GLN A 98 2.61 7.66 14.57
C GLN A 98 2.92 6.16 14.66
N ILE A 99 2.08 5.31 14.08
CA ILE A 99 2.26 3.86 14.12
C ILE A 99 2.57 3.38 12.71
N VAL A 100 3.75 2.81 12.52
CA VAL A 100 4.10 2.11 11.28
C VAL A 100 3.84 0.62 11.48
N LEU A 101 2.87 0.10 10.75
CA LEU A 101 2.59 -1.32 10.64
C LEU A 101 3.57 -1.96 9.66
N GLU A 102 4.41 -2.84 10.19
CA GLU A 102 5.37 -3.65 9.44
C GLU A 102 4.93 -5.11 9.48
N VAL A 103 4.49 -5.64 8.33
CA VAL A 103 4.03 -7.04 8.21
C VAL A 103 5.07 -7.86 7.48
N GLU A 104 5.80 -8.67 8.24
CA GLU A 104 6.85 -9.54 7.75
C GLU A 104 6.31 -10.92 7.34
N ALA A 105 5.29 -11.45 8.03
CA ALA A 105 4.67 -12.71 7.64
C ALA A 105 4.07 -12.61 6.22
N GLU A 106 4.51 -13.47 5.30
CA GLU A 106 4.22 -13.37 3.87
C GLU A 106 2.71 -13.45 3.56
N GLU A 107 2.05 -14.46 4.12
CA GLU A 107 0.61 -14.69 3.95
C GLU A 107 -0.21 -13.47 4.40
N LEU A 108 0.17 -12.89 5.54
CA LEU A 108 -0.48 -11.72 6.11
C LEU A 108 -0.17 -10.43 5.34
N ARG A 109 1.00 -10.35 4.70
CA ARG A 109 1.41 -9.17 3.94
C ARG A 109 0.49 -8.92 2.75
N SER A 110 -0.26 -9.90 2.28
CA SER A 110 -1.21 -9.71 1.19
C SER A 110 -2.54 -9.06 1.61
N LEU A 111 -2.82 -8.99 2.92
CA LEU A 111 -4.08 -8.47 3.44
C LEU A 111 -4.14 -6.92 3.33
N PRO A 112 -5.35 -6.36 3.13
CA PRO A 112 -5.57 -4.92 3.03
C PRO A 112 -5.67 -4.30 4.44
N TRP A 113 -4.54 -4.26 5.15
CA TRP A 113 -4.45 -3.73 6.52
C TRP A 113 -4.96 -2.29 6.66
N GLU A 114 -4.99 -1.54 5.57
CA GLU A 114 -5.53 -0.19 5.47
C GLU A 114 -7.03 -0.13 5.80
N LEU A 115 -7.75 -1.26 5.63
CA LEU A 115 -9.16 -1.39 6.01
C LEU A 115 -9.37 -1.48 7.51
N MET A 116 -8.33 -1.63 8.34
CA MET A 116 -8.49 -1.83 9.78
C MET A 116 -9.39 -0.76 10.40
N MET A 117 -10.40 -1.23 11.14
CA MET A 117 -11.41 -0.37 11.76
C MET A 117 -11.49 -0.60 13.26
N ARG A 118 -11.68 0.50 13.98
CA ARG A 118 -11.95 0.50 15.41
C ARG A 118 -13.19 1.34 15.66
N GLN A 119 -14.24 0.74 16.23
CA GLN A 119 -15.49 1.44 16.54
C GLN A 119 -16.08 2.18 15.32
N ASN A 120 -16.01 1.56 14.13
CA ASN A 120 -16.42 2.13 12.84
C ASN A 120 -15.62 3.35 12.38
N LEU A 121 -14.45 3.59 12.98
CA LEU A 121 -13.49 4.58 12.52
C LEU A 121 -12.32 3.86 11.84
N PRO A 122 -12.02 4.18 10.58
CA PRO A 122 -10.91 3.57 9.88
C PRO A 122 -9.58 4.15 10.40
N LEU A 123 -8.67 3.27 10.85
CA LEU A 123 -7.48 3.68 11.59
C LEU A 123 -6.52 4.53 10.76
N PHE A 124 -6.38 4.24 9.47
CA PHE A 124 -5.46 4.92 8.55
C PHE A 124 -5.88 6.35 8.19
N PHE A 125 -7.10 6.76 8.55
CA PHE A 125 -7.59 8.12 8.32
C PHE A 125 -7.66 8.96 9.63
N GLN A 126 -7.21 8.40 10.76
CA GLN A 126 -7.21 9.14 12.02
C GLN A 126 -6.03 10.11 12.09
N THR A 127 -6.33 11.37 12.40
CA THR A 127 -5.31 12.43 12.53
C THR A 127 -4.63 12.46 13.89
N GLN A 128 -5.32 12.01 14.95
CA GLN A 128 -4.80 12.01 16.32
C GLN A 128 -3.73 10.94 16.56
N ARG A 129 -3.90 9.78 15.91
CA ARG A 129 -2.96 8.65 15.90
C ARG A 129 -2.84 8.19 14.45
N ARG A 130 -1.73 8.55 13.80
CA ARG A 130 -1.56 8.30 12.36
C ARG A 130 -1.02 6.89 12.14
N PHE A 131 -1.67 6.13 11.27
CA PHE A 131 -1.20 4.82 10.85
C PHE A 131 -0.58 4.88 9.47
N TYR A 132 0.52 4.16 9.31
CA TYR A 132 1.21 3.94 8.06
C TYR A 132 1.51 2.46 7.91
N ARG A 133 1.64 2.00 6.67
CA ARG A 133 2.12 0.66 6.39
C ARG A 133 3.46 0.77 5.68
N GLY A 134 4.44 0.00 6.13
CA GLY A 134 5.76 0.00 5.53
C GLY A 134 6.82 -0.57 6.45
N ARG A 135 8.08 -0.40 6.07
CA ARG A 135 9.23 -0.77 6.88
C ARG A 135 9.94 0.48 7.37
N LEU A 136 10.16 0.57 8.68
CA LEU A 136 11.00 1.61 9.24
C LEU A 136 12.48 1.23 9.02
N ARG A 137 13.22 2.09 8.33
CA ARG A 137 14.65 1.90 8.09
C ARG A 137 15.45 2.88 8.94
N LEU A 138 16.34 2.35 9.77
CA LEU A 138 17.28 3.18 10.52
C LEU A 138 18.23 3.83 9.50
N ASN A 139 18.43 5.14 9.58
CA ASN A 139 19.37 5.87 8.71
C ASN A 139 19.08 5.76 7.21
N ALA A 140 17.82 5.60 6.79
CA ALA A 140 17.48 5.90 5.41
C ALA A 140 17.79 7.38 5.17
N ALA A 141 18.84 7.67 4.39
CA ALA A 141 19.04 9.00 3.87
C ALA A 141 17.74 9.38 3.16
N LEU A 142 17.17 10.53 3.54
CA LEU A 142 16.13 11.11 2.70
C LEU A 142 16.74 11.22 1.30
N PRO A 143 16.05 10.75 0.25
CA PRO A 143 16.54 10.94 -1.10
C PRO A 143 16.86 12.43 -1.27
N GLU A 144 18.04 12.71 -1.82
CA GLU A 144 18.45 14.08 -2.07
C GLU A 144 17.37 14.74 -2.93
N PHE A 145 16.86 15.89 -2.47
CA PHE A 145 15.77 16.57 -3.16
C PHE A 145 16.32 17.12 -4.48
N ALA A 146 16.11 16.36 -5.55
CA ALA A 146 16.56 16.73 -6.89
C ALA A 146 15.51 17.65 -7.53
N TRP A 147 15.97 18.83 -7.94
CA TRP A 147 15.17 19.80 -8.67
C TRP A 147 15.52 19.78 -10.17
N PRO A 148 14.55 19.86 -11.08
CA PRO A 148 13.10 19.93 -10.83
C PRO A 148 12.50 18.60 -10.35
N LEU A 149 11.31 18.65 -9.75
CA LEU A 149 10.55 17.45 -9.41
C LEU A 149 10.11 16.75 -10.70
N ARG A 150 10.66 15.57 -10.98
CA ARG A 150 10.34 14.79 -12.18
C ARG A 150 9.13 13.89 -11.93
N ILE A 151 8.08 14.06 -12.70
CA ILE A 151 6.84 13.27 -12.62
C ILE A 151 6.65 12.54 -13.95
N LEU A 152 6.56 11.21 -13.90
CA LEU A 152 6.18 10.37 -15.04
C LEU A 152 4.74 9.94 -14.86
N VAL A 153 3.86 10.37 -15.76
CA VAL A 153 2.48 9.89 -15.86
C VAL A 153 2.40 8.83 -16.96
N VAL A 154 1.86 7.67 -16.64
CA VAL A 154 1.58 6.59 -17.61
C VAL A 154 0.08 6.40 -17.71
N VAL A 155 -0.48 6.60 -18.91
CA VAL A 155 -1.87 6.27 -19.23
C VAL A 155 -1.90 4.86 -19.82
N GLY A 156 -2.31 3.89 -19.00
CA GLY A 156 -2.40 2.47 -19.37
C GLY A 156 -3.78 2.04 -19.86
N SER A 157 -4.80 2.89 -19.83
CA SER A 157 -6.17 2.55 -20.27
C SER A 157 -6.37 2.73 -21.78
N ALA A 158 -7.40 2.06 -22.32
CA ALA A 158 -7.80 2.25 -23.72
C ALA A 158 -8.23 3.72 -23.98
N PRO A 159 -8.01 4.25 -25.20
CA PRO A 159 -8.48 5.59 -25.54
C PRO A 159 -9.99 5.74 -25.32
N ASN A 160 -10.39 6.79 -24.60
CA ASN A 160 -11.79 7.07 -24.22
C ASN A 160 -12.44 5.98 -23.35
N ASP A 161 -11.68 5.24 -22.55
CA ASP A 161 -12.24 4.31 -21.56
C ASP A 161 -13.13 5.07 -20.55
N PRO A 162 -14.46 4.85 -20.57
CA PRO A 162 -15.38 5.61 -19.72
C PRO A 162 -15.28 5.23 -18.24
N ALA A 163 -14.63 4.12 -17.90
CA ALA A 163 -14.44 3.69 -16.51
C ALA A 163 -13.20 4.33 -15.86
N VAL A 164 -12.19 4.70 -16.66
CA VAL A 164 -10.94 5.30 -16.16
C VAL A 164 -10.92 6.82 -16.36
N GLN A 165 -11.54 7.33 -17.43
CA GLN A 165 -11.61 8.77 -17.73
C GLN A 165 -10.23 9.45 -17.71
N ALA A 166 -9.22 8.78 -18.30
CA ALA A 166 -7.82 9.17 -18.13
C ALA A 166 -7.48 10.60 -18.57
N GLU A 167 -8.17 11.15 -19.57
CA GLU A 167 -7.97 12.54 -20.02
C GLU A 167 -8.44 13.56 -19.00
N GLU A 168 -9.52 13.27 -18.27
CA GLU A 168 -10.07 14.14 -17.24
C GLU A 168 -9.08 14.19 -16.05
N GLU A 169 -8.63 13.02 -15.58
CA GLU A 169 -7.62 12.93 -14.52
C GLU A 169 -6.31 13.62 -14.90
N LEU A 170 -5.81 13.41 -16.13
CA LEU A 170 -4.59 14.07 -16.60
C LEU A 170 -4.77 15.60 -16.67
N SER A 171 -5.92 16.08 -17.14
CA SER A 171 -6.23 17.51 -17.19
C SER A 171 -6.25 18.13 -15.79
N GLU A 172 -6.87 17.45 -14.82
CA GLU A 172 -6.89 17.88 -13.42
C GLU A 172 -5.50 17.91 -12.80
N LEU A 173 -4.69 16.87 -13.05
CA LEU A 173 -3.30 16.80 -12.59
C LEU A 173 -2.47 17.95 -13.16
N ILE A 174 -2.55 18.19 -14.47
CA ILE A 174 -1.83 19.30 -15.11
C ILE A 174 -2.30 20.63 -14.52
N HIS A 175 -3.60 20.82 -14.34
CA HIS A 175 -4.15 22.04 -13.76
C HIS A 175 -3.65 22.29 -12.33
N ALA A 176 -3.57 21.25 -11.51
CA ALA A 176 -3.04 21.32 -10.15
C ALA A 176 -1.54 21.67 -10.10
N LEU A 177 -0.79 21.36 -11.17
CA LEU A 177 0.64 21.65 -11.26
C LEU A 177 0.96 23.05 -11.81
N ILE A 178 0.00 23.75 -12.44
CA ILE A 178 0.20 25.12 -12.98
C ILE A 178 0.88 26.07 -11.98
N PRO A 179 0.48 26.14 -10.69
CA PRO A 179 1.11 27.06 -9.73
C PRO A 179 2.60 26.80 -9.47
N ILE A 180 3.09 25.60 -9.82
CA ILE A 180 4.46 25.15 -9.59
C ILE A 180 5.12 24.62 -10.87
N GLU A 181 4.64 24.98 -12.06
CA GLU A 181 5.10 24.38 -13.32
C GLU A 181 6.62 24.52 -13.54
N ALA A 182 7.22 25.64 -13.15
CA ALA A 182 8.67 25.86 -13.27
C ALA A 182 9.51 24.98 -12.32
N GLN A 183 8.85 24.29 -11.39
CA GLN A 183 9.43 23.41 -10.38
C GLN A 183 9.32 21.94 -10.76
N VAL A 184 8.57 21.63 -11.82
CA VAL A 184 8.16 20.28 -12.19
C VAL A 184 8.56 20.00 -13.62
N ASP A 185 9.21 18.87 -13.84
CA ASP A 185 9.40 18.30 -15.17
C ASP A 185 8.39 17.15 -15.32
N LEU A 186 7.36 17.36 -16.14
CA LEU A 186 6.26 16.42 -16.32
C LEU A 186 6.42 15.69 -17.65
N LYS A 187 6.48 14.36 -17.61
CA LYS A 187 6.45 13.51 -18.79
C LYS A 187 5.21 12.62 -18.78
N VAL A 188 4.50 12.60 -19.90
CA VAL A 188 3.30 11.77 -20.08
C VAL A 188 3.57 10.73 -21.16
N LEU A 189 3.36 9.45 -20.83
CA LEU A 189 3.36 8.34 -21.77
C LEU A 189 1.94 7.82 -21.92
N ARG A 190 1.48 7.67 -23.16
CA ARG A 190 0.12 7.22 -23.47
C ARG A 190 0.19 5.88 -24.16
N ASN A 191 -0.44 4.88 -23.55
CA ASN A 191 -0.40 3.49 -24.01
C ASN A 191 1.03 2.99 -24.30
N PRO A 192 2.02 3.26 -23.44
CA PRO A 192 3.38 2.82 -23.69
C PRO A 192 3.47 1.30 -23.58
N ASP A 193 4.44 0.72 -24.29
CA ASP A 193 4.86 -0.65 -23.98
C ASP A 193 5.72 -0.67 -22.69
N PRO A 194 5.84 -1.83 -22.01
CA PRO A 194 6.65 -1.93 -20.79
C PRO A 194 8.12 -1.55 -20.97
N ALA A 195 8.69 -1.72 -22.17
CA ALA A 195 10.08 -1.38 -22.43
C ALA A 195 10.29 0.14 -22.46
N GLU A 196 9.33 0.91 -22.97
CA GLU A 196 9.34 2.37 -22.93
C GLU A 196 9.26 2.88 -21.49
N ILE A 197 8.41 2.29 -20.65
CA ILE A 197 8.34 2.65 -19.23
C ILE A 197 9.68 2.37 -18.54
N ARG A 198 10.24 1.17 -18.71
CA ARG A 198 11.55 0.80 -18.14
C ARG A 198 12.67 1.72 -18.59
N LYS A 199 12.68 2.14 -19.85
CA LYS A 199 13.65 3.12 -20.37
C LYS A 199 13.62 4.42 -19.55
N HIS A 200 12.44 4.87 -19.14
CA HIS A 200 12.28 6.08 -18.35
C HIS A 200 12.57 5.89 -16.85
N CYS A 201 12.52 4.66 -16.33
CA CYS A 201 12.72 4.34 -14.92
C CYS A 201 14.06 3.61 -14.62
N SER A 202 14.96 3.48 -15.61
CA SER A 202 16.12 2.58 -15.53
C SER A 202 17.24 2.98 -14.56
N GLY A 203 17.21 4.18 -13.99
CA GLY A 203 18.29 4.73 -13.17
C GLY A 203 19.52 5.17 -13.96
N GLN A 204 19.53 5.02 -15.29
CA GLN A 204 20.66 5.43 -16.13
C GLN A 204 20.77 6.96 -16.20
N PRO A 205 21.96 7.57 -16.31
CA PRO A 205 22.13 9.02 -16.30
C PRO A 205 21.30 9.78 -17.34
N ASP A 206 21.11 9.19 -18.52
CA ASP A 206 20.35 9.80 -19.62
C ASP A 206 18.85 9.47 -19.60
N ALA A 207 18.40 8.63 -18.66
CA ALA A 207 16.99 8.32 -18.47
C ALA A 207 16.27 9.42 -17.71
N PHE A 208 14.94 9.46 -17.84
CA PHE A 208 14.11 10.46 -17.17
C PHE A 208 14.20 10.33 -15.64
N ASN A 209 14.21 9.10 -15.10
CA ASN A 209 14.33 8.76 -13.69
C ASN A 209 13.36 9.58 -12.82
N PRO A 210 12.04 9.33 -12.94
CA PRO A 210 11.05 10.10 -12.22
C PRO A 210 11.21 9.97 -10.71
N HIS A 211 10.92 11.06 -10.00
CA HIS A 211 10.74 11.04 -8.55
C HIS A 211 9.34 10.52 -8.18
N ILE A 212 8.36 10.78 -9.06
CA ILE A 212 6.98 10.34 -8.90
C ILE A 212 6.55 9.58 -10.16
N PHE A 213 6.09 8.35 -9.96
CA PHE A 213 5.42 7.56 -10.99
C PHE A 213 3.91 7.57 -10.73
N HIS A 214 3.14 8.14 -11.64
CA HIS A 214 1.68 8.21 -11.58
C HIS A 214 1.10 7.33 -12.68
N PHE A 215 0.20 6.41 -12.34
CA PHE A 215 -0.40 5.49 -13.29
C PHE A 215 -1.91 5.72 -13.38
N ILE A 216 -2.42 5.82 -14.60
CA ILE A 216 -3.84 6.03 -14.91
C ILE A 216 -4.31 4.86 -15.77
N GLY A 217 -5.00 3.89 -15.17
CA GLY A 217 -5.42 2.68 -15.86
C GLY A 217 -6.09 1.67 -14.93
N HIS A 218 -6.37 0.48 -15.46
CA HIS A 218 -6.93 -0.60 -14.66
C HIS A 218 -5.86 -1.31 -13.85
N GLY A 219 -6.19 -1.65 -12.62
CA GLY A 219 -5.53 -2.69 -11.85
C GLY A 219 -6.29 -3.99 -11.93
N GLY A 220 -5.62 -5.09 -11.63
CA GLY A 220 -6.21 -6.42 -11.64
C GLY A 220 -5.43 -7.41 -10.80
N VAL A 221 -5.76 -8.68 -10.98
CA VAL A 221 -5.03 -9.81 -10.40
C VAL A 221 -4.77 -10.81 -11.52
N ASP A 222 -3.50 -11.21 -11.67
CA ASP A 222 -3.08 -12.31 -12.53
C ASP A 222 -2.58 -13.45 -11.64
N GLY A 223 -3.34 -14.55 -11.59
CA GLY A 223 -3.13 -15.62 -10.60
C GLY A 223 -3.30 -15.11 -9.16
N ASP A 224 -2.19 -15.10 -8.42
CA ASP A 224 -2.11 -14.60 -7.04
C ASP A 224 -1.35 -13.26 -6.95
N GLU A 225 -1.05 -12.60 -8.06
CA GLU A 225 -0.30 -11.34 -8.06
C GLU A 225 -1.18 -10.17 -8.49
N ALA A 226 -1.07 -9.04 -7.78
CA ALA A 226 -1.67 -7.79 -8.22
C ALA A 226 -0.89 -7.28 -9.45
N CYS A 227 -1.63 -6.78 -10.44
CA CYS A 227 -1.06 -6.31 -11.69
C CYS A 227 -1.70 -4.99 -12.14
N LEU A 228 -1.00 -4.29 -13.03
CA LEU A 228 -1.52 -3.18 -13.81
C LEU A 228 -1.79 -3.67 -15.23
N HIS A 229 -2.85 -3.15 -15.85
CA HIS A 229 -3.16 -3.42 -17.25
C HIS A 229 -2.66 -2.28 -18.13
N LEU A 230 -1.82 -2.62 -19.11
CA LEU A 230 -1.32 -1.71 -20.14
C LEU A 230 -2.01 -2.02 -21.45
N TYR A 231 -2.90 -1.13 -21.88
CA TYR A 231 -3.58 -1.26 -23.16
C TYR A 231 -2.60 -1.07 -24.32
N ASP A 232 -2.44 -2.10 -25.14
CA ASP A 232 -1.66 -2.06 -26.37
C ASP A 232 -2.56 -1.66 -27.55
N VAL A 233 -2.25 -0.50 -28.14
CA VAL A 233 -2.96 0.06 -29.29
C VAL A 233 -2.85 -0.79 -30.56
N GLN A 234 -1.78 -1.58 -30.72
CA GLN A 234 -1.55 -2.41 -31.90
C GLN A 234 -2.40 -3.68 -31.85
N SER A 235 -2.31 -4.43 -30.75
CA SER A 235 -3.10 -5.65 -30.55
C SER A 235 -4.54 -5.38 -30.12
N ARG A 236 -4.84 -4.18 -29.60
CA ARG A 236 -6.11 -3.81 -28.95
C ARG A 236 -6.45 -4.74 -27.79
N GLN A 237 -5.42 -5.16 -27.06
CA GLN A 237 -5.52 -6.01 -25.89
C GLN A 237 -4.72 -5.42 -24.74
N ASP A 238 -5.10 -5.77 -23.52
CA ASP A 238 -4.35 -5.40 -22.35
C ASP A 238 -3.18 -6.37 -22.16
N GLN A 239 -1.99 -5.81 -21.95
CA GLN A 239 -0.85 -6.51 -21.42
C GLN A 239 -0.85 -6.42 -19.89
N VAL A 240 -0.67 -7.57 -19.24
CA VAL A 240 -0.49 -7.64 -17.79
C VAL A 240 0.92 -7.16 -17.45
N TRP A 241 1.03 -6.27 -16.45
CA TRP A 241 2.28 -5.75 -15.93
C TRP A 241 2.33 -5.98 -14.42
N THR A 242 3.13 -6.96 -13.97
CA THR A 242 3.17 -7.39 -12.56
C THR A 242 4.30 -6.69 -11.78
N ALA A 243 4.36 -6.93 -10.47
CA ALA A 243 5.46 -6.43 -9.63
C ALA A 243 6.84 -6.91 -10.10
N ALA A 244 6.93 -8.14 -10.63
CA ALA A 244 8.18 -8.69 -11.17
C ALA A 244 8.66 -7.89 -12.39
N ASP A 245 7.74 -7.41 -13.23
CA ASP A 245 8.07 -6.61 -14.41
C ASP A 245 8.48 -5.16 -14.08
N ILE A 246 8.11 -4.67 -12.89
CA ILE A 246 8.42 -3.32 -12.39
C ILE A 246 9.80 -3.30 -11.71
N GLN A 247 10.18 -4.37 -11.01
CA GLN A 247 11.45 -4.47 -10.27
C GLN A 247 12.65 -4.85 -11.15
N GLY A 248 12.41 -5.17 -12.43
CA GLY A 248 13.42 -5.62 -13.39
C GLY A 248 14.37 -4.54 -13.90
#